data_AF-A0A6P3ZV28-F1
#
_entry.id   AF-A0A6P3ZV28-F1
#
_cell.length_a   1.000
_cell.length_b   1.000
_cell.length_c   1.000
_cell.angle_alpha   90.00
_cell.angle_beta   90.00
_cell.angle_gamma   90.00
#
_symmetry.space_group_name_H-M   'P 1'
#
loop_
_entity.id
_entity.type
_entity.pdbx_description
1 polymer ?
#
loop_
_entity_poly.entity_id
_entity_poly.type
_entity_poly.pdbx_seq_one_letter_code
_entity_poly.pdbx_strand_id
1 'polypeptide(L)'
;MEIGRPSSPFLGLGSFIFLVLMVLHLQTSYAEQPDDHLCPASSCGNIPNISYPFRLQTDPPNCGKKRYKLSCENNNRSTVLNLYSGKYHVHAINYNNYTIRLADFNIDKANCSAVPPYSLSIYNFTYKDPYLTSMDTDSESYSLSEDLTFVKCENSVESPLYIRTDPCINSSGAASTTLSREEYYSYVKVGGTYTSELEDSCRIELMVMITSRLQRIWENRSTNISYKNIHNQLVYGFELSWSSSFTEDHIVDCCYGRPDWSTSIPTIAQICREDPLSSLNILIYYYYPRKKQFSQTA
;
A
#
# COMPACT_ATOMS: atom_id res chain seq x y z
N MET A 1 30.28 -83.28 -1.76
CA MET A 1 30.63 -81.88 -1.99
C MET A 1 29.84 -81.43 -3.20
N GLU A 2 28.59 -81.00 -2.97
CA GLU A 2 27.73 -80.40 -4.01
C GLU A 2 27.83 -78.88 -3.84
N ILE A 3 28.26 -78.20 -4.89
CA ILE A 3 28.48 -76.74 -4.89
C ILE A 3 27.14 -76.09 -5.23
N GLY A 4 26.48 -75.52 -4.21
CA GLY A 4 25.27 -74.73 -4.39
C GLY A 4 25.54 -73.49 -5.24
N ARG A 5 24.84 -73.38 -6.37
CA ARG A 5 24.88 -72.23 -7.29
C ARG A 5 24.14 -71.04 -6.63
N PRO A 6 24.69 -69.81 -6.61
CA PRO A 6 23.97 -68.67 -6.07
C PRO A 6 22.88 -68.25 -7.07
N SER A 7 21.62 -68.40 -6.66
CA SER A 7 20.47 -67.83 -7.37
C SER A 7 20.46 -66.32 -7.19
N SER A 8 20.75 -65.58 -8.26
CA SER A 8 20.55 -64.13 -8.32
C SER A 8 19.08 -63.79 -8.10
N PRO A 9 18.74 -62.78 -7.28
CA PRO A 9 17.37 -62.31 -7.20
C PRO A 9 17.07 -61.56 -8.50
N PHE A 10 16.36 -62.19 -9.42
CA PHE A 10 15.71 -61.48 -10.51
C PHE A 10 14.64 -60.59 -9.88
N LEU A 11 14.93 -59.30 -9.74
CA LEU A 11 13.92 -58.27 -9.51
C LEU A 11 12.93 -58.39 -10.68
N GLY A 12 11.81 -59.06 -10.44
CA GLY A 12 10.80 -59.30 -11.47
C GLY A 12 10.34 -57.98 -12.08
N LEU A 13 10.00 -57.98 -13.38
CA LEU A 13 9.53 -56.79 -14.10
C LEU A 13 8.48 -55.98 -13.31
N GLY A 14 7.61 -56.67 -12.56
CA GLY A 14 6.62 -56.03 -11.70
C GLY A 14 7.21 -55.17 -10.57
N SER A 15 8.33 -55.59 -9.96
CA SER A 15 9.03 -54.81 -8.93
C SER A 15 9.69 -53.56 -9.52
N PHE A 16 10.24 -53.67 -10.74
CA PHE A 16 10.79 -52.52 -11.45
C PHE A 16 9.71 -51.50 -11.83
N ILE A 17 8.56 -51.96 -12.34
CA ILE A 17 7.41 -51.10 -12.65
C ILE A 17 6.90 -50.40 -11.40
N PHE A 18 6.80 -51.11 -10.26
CA PHE A 18 6.34 -50.53 -9.00
C PHE A 18 7.30 -49.44 -8.49
N LEU A 19 8.61 -49.64 -8.60
CA LEU A 19 9.62 -48.64 -8.25
C LEU A 19 9.55 -47.42 -9.17
N VAL A 20 9.35 -47.61 -10.48
CA VAL A 20 9.19 -46.51 -11.43
C VAL A 20 7.93 -45.70 -11.12
N LEU A 21 6.80 -46.36 -10.82
CA LEU A 21 5.56 -45.69 -10.43
C LEU A 21 5.70 -44.93 -9.11
N MET A 22 6.39 -45.50 -8.12
CA MET A 22 6.71 -44.84 -6.85
C MET A 22 7.59 -43.59 -7.06
N VAL A 23 8.62 -43.67 -7.91
CA VAL A 23 9.47 -42.53 -8.25
C VAL A 23 8.69 -41.47 -9.02
N LEU A 24 7.81 -41.85 -9.95
CA LEU A 24 6.92 -40.93 -10.66
C LEU A 24 5.94 -40.24 -9.70
N HIS A 25 5.36 -40.98 -8.74
CA HIS A 25 4.49 -40.41 -7.71
C HIS A 25 5.24 -39.45 -6.79
N LEU A 26 6.48 -39.79 -6.40
CA LEU A 26 7.35 -38.91 -5.63
C LEU A 26 7.66 -37.63 -6.43
N GLN A 27 8.01 -37.75 -7.71
CA GLN A 27 8.28 -36.57 -8.55
C GLN A 27 7.05 -35.68 -8.75
N THR A 28 5.83 -36.25 -8.81
CA THR A 28 4.60 -35.44 -8.83
C THR A 28 4.23 -34.83 -7.48
N SER A 29 4.67 -35.40 -6.35
CA SER A 29 4.42 -34.82 -5.03
C SER A 29 5.46 -33.77 -4.61
N TYR A 30 6.63 -33.77 -5.25
CA TYR A 30 7.70 -32.78 -5.06
C TYR A 30 7.68 -31.63 -6.09
N ALA A 31 6.72 -31.62 -7.01
CA ALA A 31 6.38 -30.39 -7.70
C ALA A 31 5.75 -29.45 -6.66
N GLU A 32 6.55 -28.54 -6.09
CA GLU A 32 6.00 -27.33 -5.50
C GLU A 32 4.99 -26.79 -6.52
N GLN A 33 3.70 -26.77 -6.16
CA GLN A 33 2.74 -26.03 -6.96
C GLN A 33 3.33 -24.63 -7.11
N PRO A 34 3.65 -24.16 -8.33
CA PRO A 34 3.95 -22.76 -8.50
C PRO A 34 2.75 -22.03 -7.91
N ASP A 35 3.00 -21.16 -6.94
CA ASP A 35 1.96 -20.35 -6.32
C ASP A 35 1.16 -19.73 -7.48
N ASP A 36 -0.07 -20.20 -7.69
CA ASP A 36 -0.84 -20.08 -8.95
C ASP A 36 -1.12 -18.60 -9.33
N HIS A 37 -0.76 -17.69 -8.40
CA HIS A 37 -0.85 -16.25 -8.49
C HIS A 37 0.39 -15.54 -9.06
N LEU A 38 1.52 -16.24 -9.20
CA LEU A 38 2.75 -15.68 -9.77
C LEU A 38 2.69 -15.71 -11.30
N CYS A 39 2.39 -14.55 -11.87
CA CYS A 39 2.47 -14.32 -13.29
C CYS A 39 3.73 -13.50 -13.65
N PRO A 40 4.22 -13.62 -14.89
CA PRO A 40 5.28 -12.75 -15.38
C PRO A 40 4.89 -11.29 -15.18
N ALA A 41 5.87 -10.49 -14.77
CA ALA A 41 5.69 -9.06 -14.63
C ALA A 41 5.21 -8.43 -15.95
N SER A 42 4.18 -7.60 -15.87
CA SER A 42 3.68 -6.79 -16.98
C SER A 42 4.08 -5.33 -16.81
N SER A 43 3.81 -4.50 -17.82
CA SER A 43 4.11 -3.07 -17.77
C SER A 43 2.96 -2.26 -18.33
N CYS A 44 2.80 -1.03 -17.82
CA CYS A 44 1.75 -0.12 -18.24
C CYS A 44 2.13 1.32 -17.94
N GLY A 45 1.97 2.20 -18.92
CA GLY A 45 2.37 3.60 -18.80
C GLY A 45 3.81 3.74 -18.31
N ASN A 46 3.98 4.48 -17.21
CA ASN A 46 5.29 4.70 -16.59
C ASN A 46 5.66 3.63 -15.54
N ILE A 47 4.87 2.57 -15.39
CA ILE A 47 5.11 1.48 -14.43
C ILE A 47 5.68 0.27 -15.18
N PRO A 48 7.00 0.01 -15.08
CA PRO A 48 7.66 -1.01 -15.90
C PRO A 48 7.51 -2.43 -15.36
N ASN A 49 7.18 -2.59 -14.08
CA ASN A 49 7.10 -3.89 -13.42
C ASN A 49 5.85 -3.95 -12.53
N ILE A 50 4.78 -4.50 -13.08
CA ILE A 50 3.53 -4.82 -12.40
C ILE A 50 3.52 -6.32 -12.19
N SER A 51 3.69 -6.73 -10.95
CA SER A 51 3.75 -8.12 -10.51
C SER A 51 2.87 -8.30 -9.27
N TYR A 52 2.77 -9.54 -8.79
CA TYR A 52 2.07 -9.87 -7.55
C TYR A 52 2.47 -8.90 -6.41
N PRO A 53 1.50 -8.38 -5.62
CA PRO A 53 0.07 -8.73 -5.60
C PRO A 53 -0.77 -8.02 -6.67
N PHE A 54 -0.21 -7.04 -7.37
CA PHE A 54 -0.95 -6.29 -8.38
C PHE A 54 -1.24 -7.13 -9.62
N ARG A 55 -2.33 -6.78 -10.29
CA ARG A 55 -2.72 -7.35 -11.57
C ARG A 55 -3.30 -6.28 -12.47
N LEU A 56 -3.09 -6.39 -13.77
CA LEU A 56 -3.85 -5.64 -14.76
C LEU A 56 -5.22 -6.28 -14.97
N GLN A 57 -6.19 -5.48 -15.41
CA GLN A 57 -7.51 -5.97 -15.80
C GLN A 57 -7.44 -7.03 -16.91
N THR A 58 -6.44 -6.95 -17.78
CA THR A 58 -6.19 -7.88 -18.89
C THR A 58 -5.44 -9.14 -18.50
N ASP A 59 -4.90 -9.20 -17.28
CA ASP A 59 -4.13 -10.37 -16.83
C ASP A 59 -5.06 -11.58 -16.63
N PRO A 60 -4.56 -12.81 -16.83
CA PRO A 60 -5.30 -14.03 -16.56
C PRO A 60 -5.95 -14.05 -15.15
N PRO A 61 -7.09 -14.75 -14.97
CA PRO A 61 -7.82 -14.76 -13.70
C PRO A 61 -6.99 -15.20 -12.49
N ASN A 62 -6.03 -16.10 -12.69
CA ASN A 62 -5.16 -16.62 -11.64
C ASN A 62 -4.09 -15.61 -11.20
N CYS A 63 -3.72 -14.62 -12.02
CA CYS A 63 -2.67 -13.66 -11.71
C CYS A 63 -3.05 -12.64 -10.64
N GLY A 64 -2.17 -12.44 -9.65
CA GLY A 64 -2.30 -11.39 -8.64
C GLY A 64 -3.60 -11.46 -7.83
N LYS A 65 -3.80 -10.50 -6.94
CA LYS A 65 -4.98 -10.44 -6.08
C LYS A 65 -6.03 -9.50 -6.68
N LYS A 66 -7.30 -9.93 -6.66
CA LYS A 66 -8.44 -9.16 -7.22
C LYS A 66 -8.57 -7.76 -6.63
N ARG A 67 -8.22 -7.58 -5.35
CA ARG A 67 -8.30 -6.30 -4.63
C ARG A 67 -7.18 -5.32 -4.98
N TYR A 68 -6.14 -5.77 -5.67
CA TYR A 68 -5.01 -4.96 -6.15
C TYR A 68 -5.02 -4.82 -7.68
N LYS A 69 -6.23 -4.69 -8.25
CA LYS A 69 -6.44 -4.56 -9.69
C LYS A 69 -6.13 -3.14 -10.17
N LEU A 70 -5.27 -3.04 -11.18
CA LEU A 70 -4.92 -1.82 -11.90
C LEU A 70 -5.51 -1.85 -13.32
N SER A 71 -5.76 -0.67 -13.88
CA SER A 71 -6.26 -0.50 -15.24
C SER A 71 -5.23 0.23 -16.10
N CYS A 72 -5.12 -0.17 -17.37
CA CYS A 72 -4.33 0.51 -18.38
C CYS A 72 -5.22 1.33 -19.27
N GLU A 73 -5.03 2.65 -19.24
CA GLU A 73 -5.85 3.59 -19.99
C GLU A 73 -5.01 4.43 -20.96
N ASN A 74 -5.70 5.18 -21.83
CA ASN A 74 -5.09 6.05 -22.83
C ASN A 74 -4.10 5.30 -23.74
N ASN A 75 -4.52 4.14 -24.27
CA ASN A 75 -3.69 3.24 -25.08
C ASN A 75 -2.41 2.82 -24.36
N ASN A 76 -2.56 2.31 -23.12
CA ASN A 76 -1.48 1.84 -22.25
C ASN A 76 -0.47 2.92 -21.81
N ARG A 77 -0.83 4.20 -21.88
CA ARG A 77 0.03 5.30 -21.42
C ARG A 77 -0.16 5.66 -19.95
N SER A 78 -1.29 5.27 -19.35
CA SER A 78 -1.61 5.61 -17.97
C SER A 78 -2.02 4.36 -17.19
N THR A 79 -1.38 4.16 -16.05
CA THR A 79 -1.79 3.16 -15.06
C THR A 79 -2.69 3.81 -14.03
N VAL A 80 -3.85 3.20 -13.80
CA VAL A 80 -4.91 3.76 -12.97
C VAL A 80 -5.31 2.78 -11.87
N LEU A 81 -5.49 3.30 -10.66
CA LEU A 81 -6.16 2.62 -9.57
C LEU A 81 -7.53 3.29 -9.33
N ASN A 82 -8.57 2.47 -9.27
CA ASN A 82 -9.87 2.93 -8.76
C ASN A 82 -9.94 2.54 -7.29
N LEU A 83 -10.16 3.52 -6.42
CA LEU A 83 -10.17 3.34 -4.97
C LEU A 83 -11.38 4.08 -4.38
N TYR A 84 -12.26 3.34 -3.70
CA TYR A 84 -13.58 3.83 -3.29
C TYR A 84 -14.34 4.46 -4.47
N SER A 85 -14.73 5.74 -4.36
CA SER A 85 -15.40 6.49 -5.43
C SER A 85 -14.42 7.28 -6.32
N GLY A 86 -13.13 7.22 -6.02
CA GLY A 86 -12.09 7.99 -6.68
C GLY A 86 -11.31 7.20 -7.74
N LYS A 87 -10.66 7.95 -8.61
CA LYS A 87 -9.79 7.45 -9.68
C LYS A 87 -8.44 8.13 -9.54
N TYR A 88 -7.37 7.34 -9.57
CA TYR A 88 -6.03 7.82 -9.25
C TYR A 88 -5.01 7.35 -10.29
N HIS A 89 -4.12 8.25 -10.70
CA HIS A 89 -2.92 7.88 -11.44
C HIS A 89 -1.94 7.17 -10.52
N VAL A 90 -1.44 6.01 -10.96
CA VAL A 90 -0.35 5.32 -10.27
C VAL A 90 0.97 5.89 -10.78
N HIS A 91 1.69 6.58 -9.90
CA HIS A 91 2.99 7.17 -10.25
C HIS A 91 4.17 6.27 -9.93
N ALA A 92 4.05 5.42 -8.90
CA ALA A 92 5.09 4.46 -8.55
C ALA A 92 4.51 3.29 -7.74
N ILE A 93 5.11 2.12 -7.92
CA ILE A 93 4.92 0.96 -7.05
C ILE A 93 6.30 0.57 -6.54
N ASN A 94 6.46 0.48 -5.23
CA ASN A 94 7.70 0.09 -4.58
C ASN A 94 7.50 -1.25 -3.88
N TYR A 95 8.12 -2.30 -4.44
CA TYR A 95 8.08 -3.66 -3.90
C TYR A 95 8.98 -3.88 -2.69
N ASN A 96 10.02 -3.06 -2.50
CA ASN A 96 10.91 -3.21 -1.35
C ASN A 96 10.27 -2.71 -0.06
N ASN A 97 9.50 -1.62 -0.17
CA ASN A 97 8.85 -0.98 0.98
C ASN A 97 7.34 -1.19 0.99
N TYR A 98 6.81 -2.00 0.09
CA TYR A 98 5.37 -2.29 -0.02
C TYR A 98 4.49 -1.04 -0.16
N THR A 99 4.94 0.00 -0.87
CA THR A 99 4.14 1.21 -1.10
C THR A 99 3.66 1.37 -2.54
N ILE A 100 2.56 2.09 -2.69
CA ILE A 100 2.05 2.61 -3.96
C ILE A 100 1.85 4.12 -3.82
N ARG A 101 2.30 4.89 -4.81
CA ARG A 101 2.12 6.35 -4.86
C ARG A 101 1.08 6.71 -5.89
N LEU A 102 0.09 7.50 -5.44
CA LEU A 102 -1.13 7.82 -6.16
C LEU A 102 -1.33 9.33 -6.21
N ALA A 103 -1.79 9.86 -7.34
CA ALA A 103 -2.29 11.23 -7.43
C ALA A 103 -3.72 11.20 -8.00
N ASP A 104 -4.59 12.10 -7.56
CA ASP A 104 -5.96 12.17 -8.11
C ASP A 104 -5.91 12.40 -9.62
N PHE A 105 -6.76 11.68 -10.36
CA PHE A 105 -6.77 11.69 -11.81
C PHE A 105 -7.05 13.08 -12.42
N ASN A 106 -7.68 13.98 -11.67
CA ASN A 106 -8.04 15.32 -12.13
C ASN A 106 -6.99 16.40 -11.81
N ILE A 107 -5.93 16.05 -11.06
CA ILE A 107 -4.87 16.99 -10.72
C ILE A 107 -3.89 17.13 -11.89
N ASP A 108 -3.76 18.36 -12.39
CA ASP A 108 -2.79 18.72 -13.42
C ASP A 108 -1.74 19.69 -12.86
N LYS A 109 -0.47 19.38 -13.11
CA LYS A 109 0.66 20.23 -12.75
C LYS A 109 0.59 21.62 -13.37
N ALA A 110 0.05 21.74 -14.59
CA ALA A 110 -0.05 23.02 -15.30
C ALA A 110 -1.22 23.89 -14.82
N ASN A 111 -2.24 23.28 -14.19
CA ASN A 111 -3.45 23.95 -13.74
C ASN A 111 -3.55 23.98 -12.22
N CYS A 112 -3.14 25.09 -11.59
CA CYS A 112 -3.20 25.20 -10.13
C CYS A 112 -4.63 25.33 -9.57
N SER A 113 -5.63 25.58 -10.41
CA SER A 113 -7.04 25.60 -9.99
C SER A 113 -7.65 24.19 -9.93
N ALA A 114 -6.93 23.17 -10.37
CA ALA A 114 -7.42 21.79 -10.34
C ALA A 114 -7.46 21.27 -8.89
N VAL A 115 -8.64 20.79 -8.49
CA VAL A 115 -8.90 20.22 -7.15
C VAL A 115 -9.59 18.87 -7.35
N PRO A 116 -9.33 17.87 -6.50
CA PRO A 116 -10.01 16.58 -6.60
C PRO A 116 -11.53 16.73 -6.48
N PRO A 117 -12.32 15.99 -7.27
CA PRO A 117 -13.78 16.09 -7.25
C PRO A 117 -14.43 15.32 -6.09
N TYR A 118 -13.69 14.40 -5.45
CA TYR A 118 -14.20 13.55 -4.37
C TYR A 118 -13.26 13.59 -3.17
N SER A 119 -13.86 13.62 -1.97
CA SER A 119 -13.08 13.54 -0.74
C SER A 119 -12.50 12.14 -0.57
N LEU A 120 -11.25 12.10 -0.15
CA LEU A 120 -10.59 10.91 0.37
C LEU A 120 -9.67 11.33 1.51
N SER A 121 -9.95 10.82 2.70
CA SER A 121 -9.21 11.07 3.93
C SER A 121 -8.64 9.77 4.48
N ILE A 122 -7.59 9.87 5.30
CA ILE A 122 -7.04 8.74 6.05
C ILE A 122 -8.11 8.02 6.91
N TYR A 123 -9.15 8.74 7.35
CA TYR A 123 -10.25 8.17 8.15
C TYR A 123 -11.20 7.29 7.34
N ASN A 124 -11.10 7.27 6.00
CA ASN A 124 -11.86 6.36 5.16
C ASN A 124 -11.30 4.93 5.18
N PHE A 125 -10.05 4.75 5.62
CA PHE A 125 -9.37 3.46 5.62
C PHE A 125 -9.55 2.73 6.95
N THR A 126 -9.74 1.42 6.85
CA THR A 126 -9.85 0.49 7.96
C THR A 126 -8.80 -0.61 7.82
N TYR A 127 -8.53 -1.34 8.90
CA TYR A 127 -7.58 -2.46 8.87
C TYR A 127 -7.96 -3.60 7.90
N LYS A 128 -9.21 -3.61 7.41
CA LYS A 128 -9.70 -4.61 6.44
C LYS A 128 -9.46 -4.21 4.99
N ASP A 129 -9.11 -2.94 4.76
CA ASP A 129 -8.88 -2.43 3.42
C ASP A 129 -7.60 -3.00 2.80
N PRO A 130 -7.56 -3.15 1.46
CA PRO A 130 -6.37 -3.63 0.76
C PRO A 130 -5.17 -2.68 0.89
N TYR A 131 -5.39 -1.45 1.34
CA TYR A 131 -4.36 -0.45 1.49
C TYR A 131 -4.39 0.14 2.89
N LEU A 132 -3.21 0.41 3.44
CA LEU A 132 -3.02 1.04 4.75
C LEU A 132 -2.42 2.44 4.57
N THR A 133 -2.78 3.36 5.46
CA THR A 133 -2.29 4.75 5.46
C THR A 133 -1.06 4.95 6.35
N SER A 134 -0.68 3.94 7.14
CA SER A 134 0.50 3.90 7.99
C SER A 134 1.28 2.60 7.81
N MET A 135 2.51 2.58 8.30
CA MET A 135 3.34 1.39 8.42
C MET A 135 3.90 1.28 9.83
N ASP A 136 3.95 0.05 10.32
CA ASP A 136 4.60 -0.29 11.59
C ASP A 136 6.02 -0.78 11.35
N THR A 137 6.94 -0.29 12.17
CA THR A 137 8.30 -0.83 12.32
C THR A 137 8.44 -1.41 13.72
N ASP A 138 9.50 -2.18 13.98
CA ASP A 138 9.77 -2.79 15.29
C ASP A 138 9.76 -1.78 16.46
N SER A 139 9.94 -0.48 16.18
CA SER A 139 9.99 0.59 17.17
C SER A 139 8.83 1.57 17.12
N GLU A 140 8.29 1.91 15.94
CA GLU A 140 7.30 3.00 15.78
C GLU A 140 6.37 2.79 14.58
N SER A 141 5.14 3.29 14.70
CA SER A 141 4.20 3.43 13.59
C SER A 141 4.36 4.81 12.97
N TYR A 142 4.44 4.90 11.65
CA TYR A 142 4.51 6.18 10.94
C TYR A 142 3.46 6.25 9.83
N SER A 143 2.81 7.41 9.70
CA SER A 143 1.87 7.70 8.63
C SER A 143 2.62 7.82 7.29
N LEU A 144 2.02 7.32 6.21
CA LEU A 144 2.50 7.47 4.82
C LEU A 144 1.80 8.61 4.08
N SER A 145 0.58 8.91 4.52
CA SER A 145 -0.26 9.97 4.00
C SER A 145 -0.75 10.87 5.13
N GLU A 146 -1.01 12.11 4.77
CA GLU A 146 -1.61 13.12 5.62
C GLU A 146 -2.82 13.73 4.89
N ASP A 147 -3.83 14.12 5.66
CA ASP A 147 -4.98 14.83 5.13
C ASP A 147 -4.66 16.30 4.84
N LEU A 148 -5.37 16.83 3.84
CA LEU A 148 -5.38 18.22 3.45
C LEU A 148 -6.84 18.64 3.33
N THR A 149 -7.24 19.64 4.11
CA THR A 149 -8.63 20.03 4.26
C THR A 149 -8.88 21.37 3.55
N PHE A 150 -9.71 21.36 2.52
CA PHE A 150 -10.21 22.57 1.87
C PHE A 150 -11.39 23.13 2.65
N VAL A 151 -11.32 24.42 2.94
CA VAL A 151 -12.26 25.12 3.81
C VAL A 151 -12.75 26.38 3.11
N LYS A 152 -14.06 26.65 3.19
CA LYS A 152 -14.63 27.94 2.83
C LYS A 152 -15.15 28.64 4.08
N CYS A 153 -14.89 29.93 4.17
CA CYS A 153 -15.31 30.76 5.30
C CYS A 153 -16.10 31.98 4.81
N GLU A 154 -17.13 32.38 5.55
CA GLU A 154 -17.85 33.63 5.26
C GLU A 154 -17.01 34.86 5.60
N ASN A 155 -16.21 34.77 6.67
CA ASN A 155 -15.31 35.83 7.10
C ASN A 155 -13.86 35.46 6.81
N SER A 156 -13.01 36.49 6.67
CA SER A 156 -11.57 36.27 6.54
C SER A 156 -11.00 35.74 7.85
N VAL A 157 -10.20 34.69 7.77
CA VAL A 157 -9.47 34.12 8.91
C VAL A 157 -8.05 34.66 8.94
N GLU A 158 -7.64 35.23 10.08
CA GLU A 158 -6.27 35.70 10.34
C GLU A 158 -5.50 34.65 11.16
N SER A 159 -5.15 33.53 10.52
CA SER A 159 -4.38 32.47 11.15
C SER A 159 -3.41 31.83 10.17
N PRO A 160 -2.14 31.58 10.57
CA PRO A 160 -1.16 30.91 9.71
C PRO A 160 -1.52 29.46 9.37
N LEU A 161 -2.50 28.88 10.08
CA LEU A 161 -3.02 27.54 9.80
C LEU A 161 -3.95 27.50 8.57
N TYR A 162 -4.45 28.66 8.14
CA TYR A 162 -5.38 28.80 7.02
C TYR A 162 -4.64 29.39 5.82
N ILE A 163 -4.19 28.51 4.92
CA ILE A 163 -3.43 28.92 3.74
C ILE A 163 -4.42 29.35 2.64
N ARG A 164 -4.37 30.62 2.26
CA ARG A 164 -5.21 31.16 1.18
C ARG A 164 -4.95 30.45 -0.14
N THR A 165 -6.02 30.14 -0.87
CA THR A 165 -5.93 29.47 -2.18
C THR A 165 -5.88 30.42 -3.37
N ASP A 166 -6.12 31.73 -3.15
CA ASP A 166 -6.00 32.74 -4.20
C ASP A 166 -4.53 32.96 -4.62
N PRO A 167 -4.26 33.33 -5.89
CA PRO A 167 -5.22 33.50 -6.99
C PRO A 167 -5.56 32.18 -7.73
N CYS A 168 -5.05 31.03 -7.27
CA CYS A 168 -5.18 29.77 -8.00
C CYS A 168 -6.62 29.24 -8.00
N ILE A 169 -7.25 29.18 -6.83
CA ILE A 169 -8.67 28.87 -6.73
C ILE A 169 -9.35 30.21 -6.47
N ASN A 170 -9.90 30.81 -7.53
CA ASN A 170 -10.71 32.01 -7.38
C ASN A 170 -11.92 31.67 -6.49
N SER A 171 -11.95 32.26 -5.30
CA SER A 171 -13.24 32.69 -4.80
C SER A 171 -13.77 33.69 -5.81
N SER A 172 -14.99 33.52 -6.30
CA SER A 172 -15.64 34.55 -7.10
C SER A 172 -15.55 35.89 -6.36
N GLY A 173 -14.79 36.87 -6.89
CA GLY A 173 -14.71 38.21 -6.27
C GLY A 173 -13.69 39.21 -6.84
N ALA A 174 -12.66 38.82 -7.59
CA ALA A 174 -11.85 39.80 -8.32
C ALA A 174 -12.52 40.15 -9.67
N ALA A 175 -13.33 41.22 -9.64
CA ALA A 175 -14.03 41.85 -10.77
C ALA A 175 -15.32 41.17 -11.28
N SER A 176 -16.44 41.37 -10.58
CA SER A 176 -17.75 41.38 -11.24
C SER A 176 -18.69 42.40 -10.59
N THR A 177 -19.00 43.45 -11.34
CA THR A 177 -19.97 44.48 -10.99
C THR A 177 -21.40 43.94 -11.11
N THR A 178 -21.84 43.05 -10.22
CA THR A 178 -23.27 42.75 -9.98
C THR A 178 -23.44 41.96 -8.67
N LEU A 179 -24.20 42.51 -7.73
CA LEU A 179 -24.62 41.91 -6.46
C LEU A 179 -25.32 40.55 -6.69
N SER A 180 -24.77 39.45 -6.14
CA SER A 180 -25.49 38.27 -5.56
C SER A 180 -24.69 36.95 -5.61
N ARG A 181 -23.41 36.93 -5.23
CA ARG A 181 -22.70 35.68 -4.97
C ARG A 181 -21.90 35.87 -3.70
N GLU A 182 -22.31 35.21 -2.61
CA GLU A 182 -21.62 35.29 -1.32
C GLU A 182 -20.13 35.02 -1.53
N GLU A 183 -19.30 36.03 -1.26
CA GLU A 183 -17.86 35.97 -1.43
C GLU A 183 -17.29 35.16 -0.26
N TYR A 184 -17.12 33.84 -0.45
CA TYR A 184 -16.49 32.99 0.56
C TYR A 184 -14.97 33.05 0.44
N TYR A 185 -14.25 33.22 1.54
CA TYR A 185 -12.80 33.06 1.56
C TYR A 185 -12.44 31.58 1.47
N SER A 186 -11.54 31.22 0.56
CA SER A 186 -11.13 29.84 0.32
C SER A 186 -9.74 29.60 0.89
N TYR A 187 -9.63 28.56 1.72
CA TYR A 187 -8.44 28.19 2.45
C TYR A 187 -8.16 26.70 2.35
N VAL A 188 -6.92 26.35 2.66
CA VAL A 188 -6.50 24.97 2.89
C VAL A 188 -5.81 24.89 4.25
N LYS A 189 -6.19 23.88 5.04
CA LYS A 189 -5.52 23.47 6.27
C LYS A 189 -4.79 22.15 6.04
N VAL A 190 -3.58 22.06 6.57
CA VAL A 190 -2.82 20.80 6.62
C VAL A 190 -3.28 19.98 7.82
N GLY A 191 -3.42 18.67 7.63
CA GLY A 191 -3.88 17.73 8.63
C GLY A 191 -5.39 17.50 8.59
N GLY A 192 -5.79 16.39 9.21
CA GLY A 192 -7.20 16.09 9.46
C GLY A 192 -7.74 17.12 10.44
N THR A 193 -8.73 17.90 10.00
CA THR A 193 -9.36 18.94 10.83
C THR A 193 -10.73 18.47 11.27
N TYR A 194 -10.99 18.44 12.58
CA TYR A 194 -12.34 18.26 13.09
C TYR A 194 -13.14 19.56 12.95
N THR A 195 -14.46 19.48 12.82
CA THR A 195 -15.31 20.67 12.73
C THR A 195 -15.18 21.59 13.95
N SER A 196 -14.82 21.03 15.12
CA SER A 196 -14.55 21.78 16.35
C SER A 196 -13.28 22.64 16.30
N GLU A 197 -12.40 22.40 15.34
CA GLU A 197 -11.14 23.13 15.15
C GLU A 197 -11.22 24.15 13.99
N LEU A 198 -12.42 24.30 13.41
CA LEU A 198 -12.72 25.33 12.42
C LEU A 198 -13.16 26.61 13.13
N GLU A 199 -12.82 27.75 12.53
CA GLU A 199 -13.45 29.02 12.93
C GLU A 199 -14.96 28.96 12.65
N ASP A 200 -15.77 29.62 13.47
CA ASP A 200 -17.25 29.52 13.45
C ASP A 200 -17.88 29.81 12.08
N SER A 201 -17.23 30.64 11.26
CA SER A 201 -17.71 31.02 9.92
C SER A 201 -17.28 30.08 8.80
N CYS A 202 -16.58 28.98 9.13
CA CYS A 202 -15.93 28.10 8.19
C CYS A 202 -16.60 26.73 8.10
N ARG A 203 -16.58 26.15 6.90
CA ARG A 203 -17.01 24.78 6.62
C ARG A 203 -16.01 24.03 5.76
N ILE A 204 -15.91 22.72 5.99
CA ILE A 204 -15.10 21.82 5.17
C ILE A 204 -15.84 21.58 3.86
N GLU A 205 -15.16 21.82 2.75
CA GLU A 205 -15.69 21.52 1.41
C GLU A 205 -15.16 20.19 0.89
N LEU A 206 -13.90 19.86 1.21
CA LEU A 206 -13.22 18.67 0.69
C LEU A 206 -12.06 18.27 1.61
N MET A 207 -11.84 16.97 1.74
CA MET A 207 -10.62 16.41 2.35
C MET A 207 -9.91 15.54 1.32
N VAL A 208 -8.60 15.72 1.17
CA VAL A 208 -7.79 14.96 0.22
C VAL A 208 -6.51 14.51 0.90
N MET A 209 -5.81 13.52 0.35
CA MET A 209 -4.54 13.06 0.90
C MET A 209 -3.35 13.57 0.11
N ILE A 210 -2.25 13.75 0.82
CA ILE A 210 -0.90 14.03 0.32
C ILE A 210 0.09 13.13 1.06
N THR A 211 1.34 13.04 0.59
CA THR A 211 2.36 12.26 1.31
C THR A 211 2.75 12.92 2.64
N SER A 212 2.89 12.12 3.69
CA SER A 212 3.40 12.56 4.99
C SER A 212 4.93 12.79 4.99
N ARG A 213 5.68 12.18 4.06
CA ARG A 213 7.15 12.26 4.04
C ARG A 213 7.67 13.69 3.93
N LEU A 214 6.87 14.58 3.34
CA LEU A 214 7.20 15.98 3.13
C LEU A 214 6.72 16.88 4.27
N GLN A 215 6.00 16.34 5.28
CA GLN A 215 5.63 17.03 6.51
C GLN A 215 6.85 17.45 7.36
N ARG A 216 8.00 16.81 7.17
CA ARG A 216 9.30 17.29 7.70
C ARG A 216 9.70 18.68 7.20
N ILE A 217 9.06 19.20 6.15
CA ILE A 217 9.23 20.59 5.68
C ILE A 217 8.36 21.57 6.51
N TRP A 218 7.21 21.12 7.01
CA TRP A 218 6.20 21.94 7.70
C TRP A 218 6.44 22.10 9.20
N GLU A 219 7.10 21.14 9.85
CA GLU A 219 7.46 21.22 11.27
C GLU A 219 8.56 22.27 11.56
N ASN A 220 9.34 22.64 10.54
CA ASN A 220 10.24 23.79 10.61
C ASN A 220 9.41 25.07 10.40
N ARG A 221 8.85 25.60 11.49
CA ARG A 221 7.94 26.77 11.64
C ARG A 221 8.37 28.10 10.98
N SER A 222 9.35 28.09 10.08
CA SER A 222 9.91 29.28 9.42
C SER A 222 9.56 29.38 7.93
N THR A 223 8.78 28.47 7.36
CA THR A 223 8.38 28.54 5.94
C THR A 223 6.95 29.04 5.80
N ASN A 224 6.79 30.18 5.11
CA ASN A 224 5.48 30.66 4.68
C ASN A 224 5.01 29.76 3.53
N ILE A 225 4.17 28.77 3.85
CA ILE A 225 3.68 27.78 2.88
C ILE A 225 2.64 28.46 1.99
N SER A 226 2.92 28.50 0.69
CA SER A 226 1.95 29.01 -0.29
C SER A 226 1.06 27.89 -0.82
N TYR A 227 -0.10 28.24 -1.36
CA TYR A 227 -0.94 27.27 -2.07
C TYR A 227 -0.23 26.61 -3.25
N LYS A 228 0.76 27.26 -3.88
CA LYS A 228 1.60 26.62 -4.90
C LYS A 228 2.39 25.44 -4.34
N ASN A 229 2.87 25.52 -3.09
CA ASN A 229 3.54 24.40 -2.43
C ASN A 229 2.55 23.26 -2.23
N ILE A 230 1.33 23.56 -1.80
CA ILE A 230 0.24 22.59 -1.62
C ILE A 230 -0.13 21.92 -2.94
N HIS A 231 -0.32 22.68 -4.02
CA HIS A 231 -0.63 22.14 -5.34
C HIS A 231 0.45 21.18 -5.82
N ASN A 232 1.73 21.50 -5.60
CA ASN A 232 2.83 20.60 -5.92
C ASN A 232 2.78 19.30 -5.09
N GLN A 233 2.28 19.32 -3.85
CA GLN A 233 2.04 18.11 -3.07
C GLN A 233 0.90 17.27 -3.66
N LEU A 234 -0.19 17.89 -4.09
CA LEU A 234 -1.29 17.20 -4.77
C LEU A 234 -0.83 16.54 -6.08
N VAL A 235 0.03 17.23 -6.84
CA VAL A 235 0.65 16.70 -8.05
C VAL A 235 1.62 15.55 -7.75
N TYR A 236 2.37 15.63 -6.64
CA TYR A 236 3.21 14.52 -6.19
C TYR A 236 2.37 13.31 -5.77
N GLY A 237 1.25 13.58 -5.11
CA GLY A 237 0.29 12.60 -4.62
C GLY A 237 0.52 12.16 -3.18
N PHE A 238 -0.07 11.03 -2.84
CA PHE A 238 -0.03 10.40 -1.52
C PHE A 238 0.42 8.94 -1.63
N GLU A 239 0.86 8.37 -0.51
CA GLU A 239 1.40 7.02 -0.46
C GLU A 239 0.53 6.11 0.41
N LEU A 240 0.23 4.92 -0.09
CA LEU A 240 -0.43 3.86 0.66
C LEU A 240 0.49 2.65 0.74
N SER A 241 0.38 1.89 1.84
CA SER A 241 0.99 0.58 1.94
C SER A 241 0.04 -0.48 1.39
N TRP A 242 0.59 -1.45 0.69
CA TRP A 242 -0.12 -2.67 0.27
C TRP A 242 0.40 -3.91 1.02
N SER A 243 1.12 -3.73 2.14
CA SER A 243 1.62 -4.83 2.96
C SER A 243 0.52 -5.75 3.49
N SER A 244 -0.73 -5.28 3.60
CA SER A 244 -1.89 -6.13 3.92
C SER A 244 -2.17 -7.19 2.85
N SER A 245 -1.49 -7.17 1.70
CA SER A 245 -1.61 -8.22 0.69
C SER A 245 -1.16 -9.58 1.21
N PHE A 246 -0.28 -9.61 2.21
CA PHE A 246 0.28 -10.85 2.78
C PHE A 246 -0.56 -11.41 3.93
N THR A 247 -1.47 -10.64 4.52
CA THR A 247 -2.24 -11.03 5.71
C THR A 247 -3.58 -11.71 5.38
N GLU A 248 -3.83 -11.95 4.09
CA GLU A 248 -5.18 -12.18 3.60
C GLU A 248 -5.57 -13.65 3.41
N ASP A 249 -4.63 -14.58 3.57
CA ASP A 249 -4.96 -15.99 3.37
C ASP A 249 -5.59 -16.60 4.62
N HIS A 250 -5.45 -15.97 5.80
CA HIS A 250 -6.23 -16.29 7.00
C HIS A 250 -6.45 -15.01 7.84
N ILE A 251 -7.70 -14.54 7.92
CA ILE A 251 -8.12 -13.69 9.04
C ILE A 251 -8.06 -14.60 10.28
N VAL A 252 -6.90 -14.69 10.90
CA VAL A 252 -6.83 -15.08 12.30
C VAL A 252 -7.35 -13.85 13.02
N ASP A 253 -8.56 -13.94 13.56
CA ASP A 253 -8.95 -13.10 14.69
C ASP A 253 -7.85 -13.27 15.73
N CYS A 254 -6.90 -12.33 15.77
CA CYS A 254 -6.00 -12.21 16.89
C CYS A 254 -6.87 -11.81 18.08
N CYS A 255 -7.41 -12.80 18.79
CA CYS A 255 -7.93 -12.61 20.13
C CYS A 255 -6.80 -11.95 20.93
N TYR A 256 -6.99 -10.67 21.28
CA TYR A 256 -6.18 -10.00 22.28
C TYR A 256 -6.31 -10.74 23.61
N GLY A 257 -5.48 -11.77 23.81
CA GLY A 257 -5.24 -12.34 25.13
C GLY A 257 -4.48 -11.28 25.93
N ARG A 258 -5.07 -10.83 27.04
CA ARG A 258 -4.36 -10.00 28.02
C ARG A 258 -2.99 -10.63 28.34
N PRO A 259 -1.90 -9.86 28.37
CA PRO A 259 -0.61 -10.40 28.75
C PRO A 259 -0.65 -10.82 30.22
N ASP A 260 -0.41 -12.10 30.49
CA ASP A 260 -0.12 -12.60 31.83
C ASP A 260 1.38 -12.39 32.11
N TRP A 261 1.68 -11.67 33.19
CA TRP A 261 3.01 -11.14 33.51
C TRP A 261 3.90 -12.18 34.20
N SER A 262 4.06 -13.37 33.61
CA SER A 262 4.83 -14.45 34.26
C SER A 262 5.96 -15.07 33.44
N THR A 263 6.23 -14.62 32.21
CA THR A 263 7.42 -15.07 31.48
C THR A 263 8.13 -13.93 30.74
N SER A 264 9.39 -13.72 31.12
CA SER A 264 10.27 -12.66 30.61
C SER A 264 11.03 -13.12 29.36
N ILE A 265 10.43 -13.00 28.17
CA ILE A 265 11.14 -12.92 26.87
C ILE A 265 10.28 -12.08 25.89
N PRO A 266 10.78 -10.96 25.33
CA PRO A 266 10.07 -10.25 24.27
C PRO A 266 10.43 -10.89 22.92
N THR A 267 9.46 -11.56 22.29
CA THR A 267 9.59 -11.98 20.90
C THR A 267 8.21 -11.94 20.24
N ILE A 268 7.84 -10.78 19.71
CA ILE A 268 6.81 -10.70 18.68
C ILE A 268 7.55 -10.77 17.34
N ALA A 269 7.93 -11.98 16.97
CA ALA A 269 8.21 -12.32 15.58
C ALA A 269 6.90 -12.87 15.02
N GLN A 270 6.14 -12.04 14.33
CA GLN A 270 4.95 -12.50 13.61
C GLN A 270 5.41 -13.21 12.33
N ILE A 271 5.76 -14.49 12.47
CA ILE A 271 5.99 -15.40 11.35
C ILE A 271 4.79 -16.35 11.31
N CYS A 272 3.80 -16.02 10.49
CA CYS A 272 2.82 -17.00 10.05
C CYS A 272 3.44 -17.76 8.88
N ARG A 273 3.99 -18.94 9.13
CA ARG A 273 4.30 -19.93 8.10
C ARG A 273 3.66 -21.24 8.54
N GLU A 274 2.63 -21.69 7.83
CA GLU A 274 2.17 -23.07 7.95
C GLU A 274 2.96 -23.91 6.94
N ASP A 275 3.78 -24.82 7.44
CA ASP A 275 4.36 -25.91 6.65
C ASP A 275 3.34 -27.08 6.54
N PRO A 276 3.27 -27.84 5.44
CA PRO A 276 2.26 -28.91 5.25
C PRO A 276 2.50 -30.21 6.03
N LEU A 277 3.40 -30.25 7.01
CA LEU A 277 3.82 -31.47 7.72
C LEU A 277 3.40 -31.45 9.19
N SER A 278 2.12 -31.24 9.49
CA SER A 278 1.61 -31.27 10.87
C SER A 278 1.17 -32.65 11.38
N SER A 279 1.46 -33.75 10.68
CA SER A 279 1.12 -35.10 11.18
C SER A 279 2.24 -35.77 12.00
N LEU A 280 3.37 -35.12 12.24
CA LEU A 280 4.46 -35.65 13.08
C LEU A 280 4.98 -34.57 14.02
N ASN A 281 4.76 -34.75 15.32
CA ASN A 281 5.34 -33.92 16.39
C ASN A 281 6.87 -34.04 16.41
N ILE A 282 7.55 -33.27 15.57
CA ILE A 282 9.01 -33.11 15.59
C ILE A 282 9.31 -31.61 15.52
N LEU A 283 9.77 -31.04 16.63
CA LEU A 283 10.39 -29.70 16.62
C LEU A 283 11.76 -29.81 15.94
N ILE A 284 11.91 -29.23 14.75
CA ILE A 284 13.22 -28.99 14.13
C ILE A 284 13.52 -27.50 14.24
N TYR A 285 14.55 -27.15 15.01
CA TYR A 285 15.08 -25.79 15.08
C TYR A 285 16.03 -25.56 13.91
N TYR A 286 15.70 -24.62 13.02
CA TYR A 286 16.66 -24.11 12.03
C TYR A 286 17.38 -22.87 12.58
N TYR A 287 18.69 -22.98 12.73
CA TYR A 287 19.58 -21.89 13.10
C TYR A 287 20.11 -21.22 11.82
N TYR A 288 19.74 -19.96 11.56
CA TYR A 288 20.38 -19.14 10.53
C TYR A 288 21.42 -18.20 11.17
N PRO A 289 22.73 -18.43 11.00
CA PRO A 289 23.72 -17.47 11.44
C PRO A 289 23.72 -16.25 10.50
N ARG A 290 23.48 -15.04 11.03
CA ARG A 290 23.76 -13.77 10.31
C ARG A 290 25.24 -13.75 9.93
N LYS A 291 25.55 -13.60 8.63
CA LYS A 291 26.87 -13.15 8.18
C LYS A 291 27.10 -11.74 8.73
N LYS A 292 28.11 -11.58 9.60
CA LYS A 292 28.65 -10.27 9.97
C LYS A 292 29.24 -9.61 8.72
N GLN A 293 28.69 -8.47 8.34
CA GLN A 293 29.32 -7.54 7.42
C GLN A 293 30.38 -6.78 8.23
N PHE A 294 31.65 -7.07 7.99
CA PHE A 294 32.75 -6.30 8.58
C PHE A 294 32.79 -4.93 7.89
N SER A 295 32.68 -3.86 8.67
CA SER A 295 33.10 -2.52 8.25
C SER A 295 34.62 -2.52 8.14
N GLN A 296 35.15 -2.25 6.95
CA GLN A 296 36.51 -1.71 6.83
C GLN A 296 36.40 -0.19 6.88
N THR A 297 37.01 0.40 7.89
CA THR A 297 37.31 1.83 7.98
C THR A 297 38.81 1.98 8.21
N ALA A 298 39.37 2.96 7.51
CA ALA A 298 40.77 3.38 7.36
C ALA A 298 41.52 2.70 6.20
#